data_AF-A0A2E3XRT0-F1
#
_entry.id   AF-A0A2E3XRT0-F1
#
_cell.length_a   1.000
_cell.length_b   1.000
_cell.length_c   1.000
_cell.angle_alpha   90.00
_cell.angle_beta   90.00
_cell.angle_gamma   90.00
#
_symmetry.space_group_name_H-M   'P 1'
#
loop_
_entity.id
_entity.type
_entity.pdbx_description
1 polymer ?
#
loop_
_entity_poly.entity_id
_entity_poly.type
_entity_poly.pdbx_seq_one_letter_code
_entity_poly.pdbx_strand_id
1 'polypeptide(L)'
;MITPTFYTFHGSPGTPYDFYPIEMIFIQAKWKGFIRYTQSMPEITHAKNEFPIAMGYSYGCIDALKVAAKNEEIKALVLISPYVHNTKTSLLKKLIAVAPGIGRKILEKKAPEAIDDFLIKSSYPDAPTEGYLKYGENLKNAKLLQASLWEKKDRDTEVLGYINQLKERKIPILILWGKEDQTSSYAEQIKPLVDRLPMAQLCEIQGGHALSYTQTAKVIENLADFCRSEIKKVFIGAKVRELQKKEEDEYDYLNPETPFGKYEGNHKLNNVSAFMYQHLKKNRKTSILSWAHPTHLEMWKNKELPLLPHSSISVEDLDYLVGKIAAGLKAQGIEKGDRIIIFIPMSLYLYSAMFAVQKIGAIAVFLDSWARRDQMGVAVDVVKPKAIISVERAFDYLDNIPQIKEIPIRIVAAAHEKKIYDHARRAYAHR
;
A
#
# COMPACT_ATOMS: atom_id res chain seq x y z
N MET A 1 -6.60 -15.00 -7.41
CA MET A 1 -6.86 -13.71 -6.73
C MET A 1 -6.59 -12.62 -7.76
N ILE A 2 -7.55 -11.72 -7.99
CA ILE A 2 -7.32 -10.59 -8.91
C ILE A 2 -6.59 -9.50 -8.13
N THR A 3 -5.50 -9.00 -8.67
CA THR A 3 -4.63 -8.01 -8.03
C THR A 3 -4.85 -6.63 -8.66
N PRO A 4 -5.27 -5.60 -7.90
CA PRO A 4 -5.34 -4.24 -8.43
C PRO A 4 -3.95 -3.77 -8.83
N THR A 5 -3.81 -3.14 -10.00
CA THR A 5 -2.54 -2.62 -10.51
C THR A 5 -2.69 -1.17 -10.88
N PHE A 6 -2.10 -0.27 -10.10
CA PHE A 6 -2.19 1.17 -10.28
C PHE A 6 -1.09 1.70 -11.20
N TYR A 7 -1.48 2.34 -12.28
CA TYR A 7 -0.60 3.18 -13.11
C TYR A 7 -0.74 4.62 -12.61
N THR A 8 0.31 5.14 -11.98
CA THR A 8 0.22 6.37 -11.20
C THR A 8 0.84 7.57 -11.89
N PHE A 9 0.13 8.70 -11.81
CA PHE A 9 0.50 9.98 -12.44
C PHE A 9 0.53 11.08 -11.38
N HIS A 10 1.73 11.56 -11.08
CA HIS A 10 1.99 12.51 -9.99
C HIS A 10 1.63 13.97 -10.33
N GLY A 11 1.60 14.82 -9.31
CA GLY A 11 1.25 16.24 -9.42
C GLY A 11 2.33 17.12 -10.09
N SER A 12 2.09 18.43 -10.08
CA SER A 12 2.96 19.46 -10.67
C SER A 12 3.07 20.72 -9.78
N PRO A 13 4.24 21.00 -9.18
CA PRO A 13 5.43 20.15 -9.12
C PRO A 13 5.13 18.87 -8.32
N GLY A 14 5.82 17.77 -8.63
CA GLY A 14 5.55 16.47 -8.04
C GLY A 14 6.45 15.39 -8.62
N THR A 15 6.44 14.20 -8.03
CA THR A 15 7.20 13.02 -8.44
C THR A 15 6.40 11.77 -8.04
N PRO A 16 6.80 10.55 -8.44
CA PRO A 16 6.13 9.33 -7.96
C PRO A 16 5.99 9.23 -6.43
N TYR A 17 6.80 9.96 -5.65
CA TYR A 17 6.66 10.03 -4.19
C TYR A 17 5.32 10.61 -3.72
N ASP A 18 4.55 11.31 -4.56
CA ASP A 18 3.18 11.73 -4.24
C ASP A 18 2.27 10.57 -3.79
N PHE A 19 2.61 9.34 -4.21
CA PHE A 19 1.88 8.11 -3.86
C PHE A 19 2.59 7.26 -2.81
N TYR A 20 3.82 7.60 -2.41
CA TYR A 20 4.64 6.77 -1.53
C TYR A 20 3.95 6.39 -0.21
N PRO A 21 3.28 7.31 0.52
CA PRO A 21 2.60 6.93 1.76
C PRO A 21 1.47 5.91 1.53
N ILE A 22 0.79 5.99 0.38
CA ILE A 22 -0.28 5.07 0.00
C ILE A 22 0.33 3.73 -0.40
N GLU A 23 1.37 3.72 -1.25
CA GLU A 23 2.05 2.51 -1.74
C GLU A 23 2.61 1.66 -0.60
N MET A 24 3.22 2.30 0.40
CA MET A 24 3.79 1.60 1.57
C MET A 24 2.74 0.88 2.41
N ILE A 25 1.50 1.35 2.39
CA ILE A 25 0.39 0.87 3.21
C ILE A 25 -0.69 0.14 2.37
N PHE A 26 -0.69 0.22 1.04
CA PHE A 26 -1.65 -0.51 0.20
C PHE A 26 -0.96 -1.54 -0.68
N ILE A 27 -0.34 -2.51 -0.01
CA ILE A 27 0.54 -3.52 -0.62
C ILE A 27 -0.20 -4.64 -1.36
N GLN A 28 -1.53 -4.73 -1.20
CA GLN A 28 -2.32 -5.72 -1.93
C GLN A 28 -2.42 -5.36 -3.42
N ALA A 29 -2.03 -4.13 -3.77
CA ALA A 29 -1.96 -3.65 -5.13
C ALA A 29 -0.52 -3.66 -5.66
N LYS A 30 -0.39 -3.76 -6.99
CA LYS A 30 0.84 -3.47 -7.71
C LYS A 30 0.87 -1.99 -8.09
N TRP A 31 2.05 -1.40 -8.08
CA TRP A 31 2.25 0.02 -8.37
C TRP A 31 3.20 0.17 -9.56
N LYS A 32 2.77 0.96 -10.54
CA LYS A 32 3.50 1.26 -11.77
C LYS A 32 3.62 2.78 -11.87
N GLY A 33 4.63 3.31 -11.17
CA GLY A 33 4.93 4.74 -11.15
C GLY A 33 5.64 5.21 -12.40
N PHE A 34 5.35 6.45 -12.78
CA PHE A 34 5.89 7.10 -13.97
C PHE A 34 6.37 8.52 -13.63
N ILE A 35 7.56 8.90 -14.11
CA ILE A 35 8.10 10.24 -13.93
C ILE A 35 7.72 11.10 -15.14
N ARG A 36 6.69 11.93 -14.97
CA ARG A 36 6.02 12.69 -16.04
C ARG A 36 6.93 13.64 -16.82
N TYR A 37 8.01 14.10 -16.19
CA TYR A 37 8.94 15.04 -16.81
C TYR A 37 10.04 14.41 -17.67
N THR A 38 10.32 13.13 -17.50
CA THR A 38 11.54 12.50 -18.08
C THR A 38 11.28 11.23 -18.86
N GLN A 39 10.11 10.62 -18.67
CA GLN A 39 9.74 9.38 -19.33
C GLN A 39 8.62 9.66 -20.34
N SER A 40 8.52 8.84 -21.38
CA SER A 40 7.34 8.80 -22.26
C SER A 40 6.20 8.01 -21.61
N MET A 41 4.96 8.38 -21.91
CA MET A 41 3.76 7.71 -21.36
C MET A 41 3.91 6.18 -21.35
N PRO A 42 3.67 5.50 -20.23
CA PRO A 42 3.94 4.07 -20.12
C PRO A 42 3.00 3.24 -20.98
N GLU A 43 3.53 2.17 -21.58
CA GLU A 43 2.69 1.13 -22.18
C GLU A 43 1.92 0.39 -21.09
N ILE A 44 0.61 0.24 -21.28
CA ILE A 44 -0.26 -0.44 -20.32
C ILE A 44 -0.23 -1.93 -20.60
N THR A 45 0.59 -2.65 -19.83
CA THR A 45 0.71 -4.12 -19.89
C THR A 45 0.46 -4.72 -18.52
N HIS A 46 -0.37 -5.76 -18.46
CA HIS A 46 -0.81 -6.38 -17.20
C HIS A 46 -1.04 -7.88 -17.41
N ALA A 47 -0.95 -8.65 -16.32
CA ALA A 47 -1.25 -10.09 -16.35
C ALA A 47 -2.77 -10.35 -16.37
N LYS A 48 -3.20 -11.52 -16.84
CA LYS A 48 -4.64 -11.89 -16.89
C LYS A 48 -5.36 -11.82 -15.53
N ASN A 49 -4.62 -11.93 -14.43
CA ASN A 49 -5.15 -11.86 -13.06
C ASN A 49 -4.99 -10.47 -12.43
N GLU A 50 -4.73 -9.43 -13.22
CA GLU A 50 -4.60 -8.05 -12.73
C GLU A 50 -5.84 -7.23 -13.10
N PHE A 51 -6.19 -6.28 -12.24
CA PHE A 51 -7.21 -5.27 -12.48
C PHE A 51 -6.53 -3.92 -12.64
N PRO A 52 -6.21 -3.49 -13.87
CA PRO A 52 -5.44 -2.27 -14.12
C PRO A 52 -6.29 -1.01 -13.91
N ILE A 53 -5.75 -0.07 -13.13
CA ILE A 53 -6.39 1.17 -12.71
C ILE A 53 -5.47 2.33 -13.06
N ALA A 54 -5.98 3.33 -13.78
CA ALA A 54 -5.27 4.60 -13.93
C ALA A 54 -5.51 5.47 -12.70
N MET A 55 -4.46 6.05 -12.13
CA MET A 55 -4.55 6.82 -10.89
C MET A 55 -3.77 8.13 -10.97
N GLY A 56 -4.46 9.25 -10.80
CA GLY A 56 -3.84 10.57 -10.82
C GLY A 56 -3.89 11.25 -9.45
N TYR A 57 -2.87 12.06 -9.16
CA TYR A 57 -2.88 13.01 -8.05
C TYR A 57 -2.73 14.42 -8.59
N SER A 58 -3.57 15.36 -8.11
CA SER A 58 -3.50 16.76 -8.50
C SER A 58 -3.52 16.91 -10.02
N TYR A 59 -2.50 17.53 -10.56
CA TYR A 59 -2.31 17.73 -12.00
C TYR A 59 -2.15 16.43 -12.81
N GLY A 60 -1.59 15.38 -12.21
CA GLY A 60 -1.46 14.07 -12.85
C GLY A 60 -2.80 13.41 -13.16
N CYS A 61 -3.90 13.93 -12.61
CA CYS A 61 -5.27 13.53 -12.99
C CYS A 61 -5.55 13.72 -14.48
N ILE A 62 -4.90 14.67 -15.15
CA ILE A 62 -5.05 14.87 -16.61
C ILE A 62 -4.51 13.66 -17.38
N ASP A 63 -3.33 13.17 -17.00
CA ASP A 63 -2.71 11.99 -17.63
C ASP A 63 -3.48 10.72 -17.29
N ALA A 64 -3.97 10.59 -16.05
CA ALA A 64 -4.84 9.48 -15.65
C ALA A 64 -6.15 9.46 -16.48
N LEU A 65 -6.80 10.63 -16.68
CA LEU A 65 -7.96 10.78 -17.54
C LEU A 65 -7.65 10.37 -18.98
N LYS A 66 -6.54 10.85 -19.54
CA LYS A 66 -6.09 10.53 -20.90
C LYS A 66 -5.88 9.02 -21.09
N VAL A 67 -5.16 8.40 -20.18
CA VAL A 67 -4.82 6.97 -20.24
C VAL A 67 -6.08 6.12 -20.07
N ALA A 68 -6.95 6.48 -19.13
CA ALA A 68 -8.24 5.82 -18.96
C ALA A 68 -9.18 6.06 -20.14
N ALA A 69 -9.14 7.20 -20.83
CA ALA A 69 -9.98 7.44 -22.00
C ALA A 69 -9.53 6.63 -23.22
N LYS A 70 -8.21 6.56 -23.45
CA LYS A 70 -7.63 6.02 -24.70
C LYS A 70 -7.20 4.56 -24.65
N ASN A 71 -7.11 3.95 -23.47
CA ASN A 71 -6.58 2.60 -23.34
C ASN A 71 -7.63 1.64 -22.77
N GLU A 72 -8.09 0.71 -23.61
CA GLU A 72 -9.13 -0.27 -23.27
C GLU A 72 -8.71 -1.25 -22.17
N GLU A 73 -7.40 -1.42 -21.96
CA GLU A 73 -6.90 -2.27 -20.89
C GLU A 73 -7.19 -1.69 -19.51
N ILE A 74 -7.18 -0.37 -19.36
CA ILE A 74 -7.58 0.26 -18.10
C ILE A 74 -9.04 -0.04 -17.80
N LYS A 75 -9.30 -0.63 -16.63
CA LYS A 75 -10.63 -1.06 -16.21
C LYS A 75 -11.29 -0.13 -15.19
N ALA A 76 -10.54 0.77 -14.56
CA ALA A 76 -11.09 1.81 -13.67
C ALA A 76 -10.18 3.04 -13.60
N LEU A 77 -10.73 4.15 -13.09
CA LEU A 77 -10.03 5.42 -12.89
C LEU A 77 -10.15 5.89 -11.44
N VAL A 78 -9.04 6.38 -10.89
CA VAL A 78 -8.98 7.01 -9.56
C VAL A 78 -8.35 8.40 -9.69
N LEU A 79 -9.01 9.42 -9.17
CA LEU A 79 -8.50 10.79 -9.14
C LEU A 79 -8.40 11.27 -7.68
N ILE A 80 -7.21 11.63 -7.22
CA ILE A 80 -6.98 12.20 -5.88
C ILE A 80 -6.70 13.70 -6.01
N SER A 81 -7.46 14.49 -5.28
CA SER A 81 -7.38 15.96 -5.25
C SER A 81 -7.29 16.57 -6.66
N PRO A 82 -8.24 16.30 -7.57
CA PRO A 82 -8.09 16.65 -8.98
C PRO A 82 -7.77 18.12 -9.25
N TYR A 83 -6.80 18.35 -10.14
CA TYR A 83 -6.52 19.67 -10.72
C TYR A 83 -6.41 19.53 -12.25
N VAL A 84 -7.55 19.59 -12.94
CA VAL A 84 -7.69 19.22 -14.35
C VAL A 84 -8.11 20.37 -15.26
N HIS A 85 -8.73 21.42 -14.71
CA HIS A 85 -9.18 22.60 -15.44
C HIS A 85 -8.28 23.80 -15.19
N ASN A 86 -8.18 24.70 -16.17
CA ASN A 86 -7.43 25.94 -15.99
C ASN A 86 -8.15 26.91 -15.04
N THR A 87 -7.49 27.37 -13.98
CA THR A 87 -8.06 28.37 -13.05
C THR A 87 -7.47 29.77 -13.25
N LYS A 88 -8.21 30.80 -12.81
CA LYS A 88 -7.77 32.20 -12.89
C LYS A 88 -6.56 32.48 -11.99
N THR A 89 -6.44 31.80 -10.86
CA THR A 89 -5.36 31.92 -9.86
C THR A 89 -4.80 30.55 -9.50
N SER A 90 -3.63 30.19 -10.04
CA SER A 90 -2.88 29.03 -9.60
C SER A 90 -1.63 29.48 -8.85
N LEU A 91 -1.18 28.70 -7.87
CA LEU A 91 0.11 28.91 -7.19
C LEU A 91 1.26 29.01 -8.22
N LEU A 92 1.10 28.31 -9.35
CA LEU A 92 2.01 28.38 -10.47
C LEU A 92 1.86 29.64 -11.32
N LYS A 93 0.71 30.33 -11.40
CA LYS A 93 0.64 31.68 -12.01
C LYS A 93 1.46 32.70 -11.19
N LYS A 94 1.55 32.54 -9.87
CA LYS A 94 2.47 33.34 -9.03
C LYS A 94 3.94 33.00 -9.29
N LEU A 95 4.26 31.75 -9.61
CA LEU A 95 5.61 31.31 -10.02
C LEU A 95 5.95 31.69 -11.50
N ILE A 96 4.96 31.63 -12.41
CA ILE A 96 5.04 31.97 -13.83
C ILE A 96 5.08 33.49 -14.03
N ALA A 97 4.40 34.28 -13.18
CA ALA A 97 4.49 35.74 -13.20
C ALA A 97 5.92 36.26 -12.91
N VAL A 98 6.83 35.37 -12.51
CA VAL A 98 8.26 35.65 -12.33
C VAL A 98 9.10 35.23 -13.54
N ALA A 99 8.55 34.68 -14.64
CA ALA A 99 9.37 34.38 -15.82
C ALA A 99 8.60 34.19 -17.13
N PRO A 100 8.67 35.19 -18.02
CA PRO A 100 9.25 34.97 -19.33
C PRO A 100 10.59 35.73 -19.38
N GLY A 101 11.70 35.03 -19.14
CA GLY A 101 13.06 35.59 -19.32
C GLY A 101 14.01 35.52 -18.11
N ILE A 102 13.61 34.95 -16.98
CA ILE A 102 14.45 34.90 -15.78
C ILE A 102 15.28 33.60 -15.71
N GLY A 103 16.60 33.75 -15.59
CA GLY A 103 17.57 32.65 -15.55
C GLY A 103 17.51 31.81 -14.27
N ARG A 104 17.98 30.57 -14.36
CA ARG A 104 18.08 29.51 -13.33
C ARG A 104 18.37 30.01 -11.89
N LYS A 105 19.23 31.03 -11.74
CA LYS A 105 19.64 31.60 -10.45
C LYS A 105 18.51 32.24 -9.63
N ILE A 106 17.49 32.82 -10.27
CA ILE A 106 16.37 33.45 -9.55
C ILE A 106 15.36 32.38 -9.10
N LEU A 107 15.14 31.36 -9.93
CA LEU A 107 14.33 30.19 -9.57
C LEU A 107 14.92 29.50 -8.33
N GLU A 108 16.24 29.30 -8.31
CA GLU A 108 16.97 28.71 -7.17
C GLU A 108 16.81 29.52 -5.87
N LYS A 109 16.59 30.84 -5.94
CA LYS A 109 16.46 31.71 -4.75
C LYS A 109 15.02 31.80 -4.21
N LYS A 110 14.01 31.85 -5.09
CA LYS A 110 12.59 32.04 -4.69
C LYS A 110 11.77 30.75 -4.60
N ALA A 111 12.23 29.67 -5.23
CA ALA A 111 11.51 28.40 -5.21
C ALA A 111 11.34 27.78 -3.81
N PRO A 112 12.33 27.81 -2.90
CA PRO A 112 12.18 27.19 -1.58
C PRO A 112 10.97 27.71 -0.80
N GLU A 113 10.85 29.04 -0.67
CA GLU A 113 9.75 29.69 0.05
C GLU A 113 8.38 29.38 -0.56
N ALA A 114 8.28 29.35 -1.89
CA ALA A 114 7.04 29.03 -2.58
C ALA A 114 6.63 27.56 -2.41
N ILE A 115 7.60 26.65 -2.32
CA ILE A 115 7.35 25.23 -2.03
C ILE A 115 6.95 25.06 -0.56
N ASP A 116 7.59 25.73 0.38
CA ASP A 116 7.22 25.66 1.80
C ASP A 116 5.78 26.18 2.02
N ASP A 117 5.41 27.31 1.41
CA ASP A 117 4.04 27.83 1.41
C ASP A 117 3.04 26.86 0.77
N PHE A 118 3.44 26.19 -0.32
CA PHE A 118 2.63 25.15 -0.96
C PHE A 118 2.39 23.96 -0.05
N LEU A 119 3.41 23.43 0.63
CA LEU A 119 3.28 22.28 1.53
C LEU A 119 2.31 22.60 2.68
N ILE A 120 2.41 23.80 3.26
CA ILE A 120 1.51 24.27 4.32
C ILE A 120 0.07 24.36 3.81
N LYS A 121 -0.16 25.08 2.70
CA LYS A 121 -1.51 25.28 2.15
C LYS A 121 -2.16 24.00 1.64
N SER A 122 -1.37 23.12 1.04
CA SER A 122 -1.87 21.83 0.57
C SER A 122 -2.21 20.88 1.73
N SER A 123 -1.59 21.04 2.90
CA SER A 123 -1.87 20.22 4.08
C SER A 123 -3.08 20.69 4.88
N TYR A 124 -3.41 21.99 4.81
CA TYR A 124 -4.52 22.60 5.57
C TYR A 124 -5.82 21.77 5.47
N PRO A 125 -6.53 21.50 6.58
CA PRO A 125 -6.38 22.11 7.92
C PRO A 125 -5.24 21.53 8.75
N ASP A 126 -4.68 20.40 8.33
CA ASP A 126 -3.62 19.72 9.04
C ASP A 126 -2.27 20.43 8.84
N ALA A 127 -1.34 20.20 9.77
CA ALA A 127 0.05 20.55 9.54
C ALA A 127 0.69 19.56 8.53
N PRO A 128 1.66 20.00 7.71
CA PRO A 128 2.46 19.09 6.90
C PRO A 128 3.10 18.01 7.77
N THR A 129 2.97 16.74 7.37
CA THR A 129 3.63 15.64 8.08
C THR A 129 5.15 15.70 7.84
N GLU A 130 5.93 15.10 8.74
CA GLU A 130 7.40 15.03 8.60
C GLU A 130 7.82 14.41 7.25
N GLY A 131 7.12 13.35 6.83
CA GLY A 131 7.34 12.72 5.53
C GLY A 131 7.05 13.64 4.35
N TYR A 132 6.04 14.52 4.47
CA TYR A 132 5.70 15.49 3.43
C TYR A 132 6.70 16.64 3.37
N LEU A 133 7.19 17.12 4.52
CA LEU A 133 8.26 18.11 4.61
C LEU A 133 9.56 17.58 3.98
N LYS A 134 9.95 16.36 4.31
CA LYS A 134 11.14 15.71 3.73
C LYS A 134 11.02 15.53 2.21
N TYR A 135 9.82 15.18 1.74
CA TYR A 135 9.56 15.12 0.30
C TYR A 135 9.61 16.52 -0.35
N GLY A 136 9.10 17.53 0.35
CA GLY A 136 9.17 18.93 -0.02
C GLY A 136 10.57 19.42 -0.41
N GLU A 137 11.60 18.97 0.30
CA GLU A 137 13.00 19.29 -0.05
C GLU A 137 13.38 18.83 -1.46
N ASN A 138 12.84 17.70 -1.93
CA ASN A 138 13.07 17.25 -3.31
C ASN A 138 12.33 18.11 -4.33
N LEU A 139 11.18 18.69 -3.95
CA LEU A 139 10.39 19.57 -4.82
C LEU A 139 11.06 20.93 -5.04
N LYS A 140 11.98 21.34 -4.16
CA LYS A 140 12.79 22.55 -4.30
C LYS A 140 13.83 22.46 -5.42
N ASN A 141 13.99 21.30 -6.07
CA ASN A 141 14.92 21.11 -7.17
C ASN A 141 14.58 22.00 -8.39
N ALA A 142 15.51 22.87 -8.77
CA ALA A 142 15.31 23.83 -9.86
C ALA A 142 15.00 23.18 -11.22
N LYS A 143 15.57 22.01 -11.54
CA LYS A 143 15.29 21.30 -12.81
C LYS A 143 13.85 20.76 -12.83
N LEU A 144 13.39 20.21 -11.70
CA LEU A 144 12.02 19.72 -11.54
C LEU A 144 11.01 20.86 -11.72
N LEU A 145 11.28 21.99 -11.06
CA LEU A 145 10.42 23.16 -11.11
C LEU A 145 10.38 23.76 -12.52
N GLN A 146 11.53 23.86 -13.18
CA GLN A 146 11.59 24.30 -14.57
C GLN A 146 10.72 23.39 -15.45
N ALA A 147 10.84 22.07 -15.33
CA ALA A 147 10.02 21.12 -16.09
C ALA A 147 8.51 21.31 -15.85
N SER A 148 8.10 21.53 -14.60
CA SER A 148 6.69 21.74 -14.22
C SER A 148 6.06 23.01 -14.82
N LEU A 149 6.85 24.04 -15.12
CA LEU A 149 6.38 25.29 -15.72
C LEU A 149 5.98 25.09 -17.19
N TRP A 150 6.72 24.25 -17.93
CA TRP A 150 6.49 24.00 -19.35
C TRP A 150 5.24 23.14 -19.63
N GLU A 151 4.71 22.45 -18.62
CA GLU A 151 3.51 21.65 -18.79
C GLU A 151 2.26 22.51 -18.99
N LYS A 152 2.16 23.76 -18.49
CA LYS A 152 0.88 24.49 -18.35
C LYS A 152 0.43 25.28 -19.59
N LYS A 153 0.17 24.58 -20.71
CA LYS A 153 -0.58 25.10 -21.88
C LYS A 153 -2.11 25.01 -21.66
N ASP A 154 -2.87 25.69 -22.51
CA ASP A 154 -4.33 25.53 -22.55
C ASP A 154 -4.71 24.08 -22.90
N ARG A 155 -5.71 23.54 -22.20
CA ARG A 155 -5.98 22.09 -22.10
C ARG A 155 -7.43 21.72 -21.87
N ASP A 156 -8.30 22.69 -21.59
CA ASP A 156 -9.67 22.38 -21.20
C ASP A 156 -10.40 21.61 -22.30
N THR A 157 -10.07 21.89 -23.57
CA THR A 157 -10.57 21.16 -24.74
C THR A 157 -10.14 19.69 -24.75
N GLU A 158 -8.87 19.38 -24.43
CA GLU A 158 -8.37 18.00 -24.39
C GLU A 158 -9.01 17.21 -23.24
N VAL A 159 -9.06 17.81 -22.05
CA VAL A 159 -9.67 17.21 -20.86
C VAL A 159 -11.15 16.92 -21.11
N LEU A 160 -11.87 17.84 -21.75
CA LEU A 160 -13.26 17.62 -22.15
C LEU A 160 -13.40 16.45 -23.13
N GLY A 161 -12.48 16.32 -24.08
CA GLY A 161 -12.42 15.17 -24.98
C GLY A 161 -12.27 13.83 -24.23
N TYR A 162 -11.36 13.77 -23.25
CA TYR A 162 -11.17 12.56 -22.42
C TYR A 162 -12.39 12.23 -21.56
N ILE A 163 -13.00 13.26 -20.95
CA ILE A 163 -14.23 13.10 -20.17
C ILE A 163 -15.35 12.52 -21.04
N ASN A 164 -15.56 13.05 -22.24
CA ASN A 164 -16.60 12.54 -23.14
C ASN A 164 -16.36 11.09 -23.55
N GLN A 165 -15.12 10.70 -23.85
CA GLN A 165 -14.78 9.30 -24.13
C GLN A 165 -15.02 8.39 -22.92
N LEU A 166 -14.69 8.84 -21.71
CA LEU A 166 -14.93 8.07 -20.50
C LEU A 166 -16.42 7.85 -20.21
N LYS A 167 -17.29 8.80 -20.56
CA LYS A 167 -18.75 8.62 -20.46
C LYS A 167 -19.23 7.42 -21.29
N GLU A 168 -18.68 7.27 -22.50
CA GLU A 168 -19.01 6.15 -23.38
C GLU A 168 -18.41 4.84 -22.89
N ARG A 169 -17.18 4.88 -22.36
CA ARG A 169 -16.49 3.69 -21.81
C ARG A 169 -17.20 3.09 -20.59
N LYS A 170 -17.90 3.92 -19.80
CA LYS A 170 -18.65 3.50 -18.59
C LYS A 170 -17.82 2.68 -17.59
N ILE A 171 -16.51 2.94 -17.51
CA ILE A 171 -15.65 2.32 -16.49
C ILE A 171 -15.94 2.96 -15.12
N PRO A 172 -15.71 2.25 -14.01
CA PRO A 172 -15.83 2.81 -12.67
C PRO A 172 -14.83 3.94 -12.44
N ILE A 173 -15.28 5.01 -11.78
CA ILE A 173 -14.47 6.20 -11.48
C ILE A 173 -14.63 6.54 -10.01
N LEU A 174 -13.51 6.72 -9.30
CA LEU A 174 -13.45 7.24 -7.94
C LEU A 174 -12.78 8.60 -7.94
N ILE A 175 -13.40 9.57 -7.28
CA ILE A 175 -12.85 10.91 -7.05
C ILE A 175 -12.71 11.11 -5.54
N LEU A 176 -11.50 11.33 -5.07
CA LEU A 176 -11.21 11.68 -3.68
C LEU A 176 -10.88 13.17 -3.62
N TRP A 177 -11.57 13.93 -2.78
CA TRP A 177 -11.36 15.37 -2.64
C TRP A 177 -11.37 15.80 -1.18
N GLY A 178 -10.46 16.71 -0.82
CA GLY A 178 -10.38 17.31 0.50
C GLY A 178 -11.34 18.48 0.62
N LYS A 179 -12.28 18.44 1.58
CA LYS A 179 -13.32 19.49 1.74
C LYS A 179 -12.76 20.88 2.00
N GLU A 180 -11.56 20.94 2.56
CA GLU A 180 -10.88 22.16 2.98
C GLU A 180 -9.69 22.49 2.08
N ASP A 181 -9.64 21.85 0.90
CA ASP A 181 -8.61 22.10 -0.10
C ASP A 181 -8.58 23.59 -0.51
N GLN A 182 -7.47 24.26 -0.19
CA GLN A 182 -7.22 25.66 -0.55
C GLN A 182 -6.47 25.80 -1.89
N THR A 183 -6.03 24.69 -2.46
CA THR A 183 -5.26 24.60 -3.72
C THR A 183 -6.17 24.35 -4.92
N SER A 184 -7.22 23.56 -4.74
CA SER A 184 -8.26 23.28 -5.73
C SER A 184 -9.63 23.69 -5.18
N SER A 185 -10.51 24.23 -6.02
CA SER A 185 -11.87 24.56 -5.60
C SER A 185 -12.87 23.53 -6.11
N TYR A 186 -13.88 23.23 -5.30
CA TYR A 186 -14.97 22.34 -5.71
C TYR A 186 -15.62 22.84 -7.00
N ALA A 187 -15.96 24.13 -7.07
CA ALA A 187 -16.67 24.71 -8.20
C ALA A 187 -15.89 24.66 -9.52
N GLU A 188 -14.57 24.84 -9.49
CA GLU A 188 -13.75 24.87 -10.71
C GLU A 188 -13.22 23.49 -11.11
N GLN A 189 -12.89 22.62 -10.15
CA GLN A 189 -12.18 21.37 -10.42
C GLN A 189 -13.05 20.13 -10.28
N ILE A 190 -13.93 20.09 -9.29
CA ILE A 190 -14.65 18.86 -8.91
C ILE A 190 -16.04 18.83 -9.53
N LYS A 191 -16.79 19.91 -9.40
CA LYS A 191 -18.16 20.03 -9.92
C LYS A 191 -18.22 19.75 -11.43
N PRO A 192 -17.34 20.30 -12.29
CA PRO A 192 -17.39 20.02 -13.72
C PRO A 192 -17.08 18.55 -14.07
N LEU A 193 -16.24 17.88 -13.26
CA LEU A 193 -15.96 16.45 -13.42
C LEU A 193 -17.21 15.63 -13.08
N VAL A 194 -17.82 15.86 -11.91
CA VAL A 194 -18.97 15.08 -11.43
C VAL A 194 -20.22 15.33 -12.29
N ASP A 195 -20.48 16.59 -12.67
CA ASP A 195 -21.60 16.95 -13.55
C ASP A 195 -21.51 16.24 -14.91
N ARG A 196 -20.27 16.06 -15.42
CA ARG A 196 -20.04 15.42 -16.72
C ARG A 196 -19.88 13.92 -16.61
N LEU A 197 -19.38 13.38 -15.50
CA LEU A 197 -19.19 11.97 -15.23
C LEU A 197 -20.14 11.53 -14.10
N PRO A 198 -21.46 11.41 -14.36
CA PRO A 198 -22.44 11.08 -13.31
C PRO A 198 -22.23 9.67 -12.71
N MET A 199 -21.45 8.81 -13.37
CA MET A 199 -21.05 7.50 -12.84
C MET A 199 -19.90 7.58 -11.82
N ALA A 200 -19.26 8.74 -11.64
CA ALA A 200 -18.13 8.88 -10.73
C ALA A 200 -18.60 8.89 -9.28
N GLN A 201 -18.00 8.03 -8.46
CA GLN A 201 -18.15 8.05 -7.01
C GLN A 201 -17.27 9.18 -6.45
N LEU A 202 -17.90 10.25 -5.95
CA LEU A 202 -17.21 11.29 -5.20
C LEU A 202 -17.17 10.91 -3.72
N CYS A 203 -15.96 10.83 -3.16
CA CYS A 203 -15.74 10.72 -1.73
C CYS A 203 -15.04 11.99 -1.23
N GLU A 204 -15.74 12.72 -0.38
CA GLU A 204 -15.20 13.90 0.27
C GLU A 204 -14.55 13.53 1.61
N ILE A 205 -13.31 13.96 1.81
CA ILE A 205 -12.49 13.67 3.00
C ILE A 205 -12.25 14.98 3.75
N GLN A 206 -12.33 14.96 5.09
CA GLN A 206 -11.89 16.10 5.91
C GLN A 206 -10.38 16.24 5.76
N GLY A 207 -9.90 17.36 5.22
CA GLY A 207 -8.52 17.46 4.76
C GLY A 207 -8.34 18.43 3.59
N GLY A 208 -7.08 18.74 3.31
CA GLY A 208 -6.66 19.61 2.21
C GLY A 208 -6.37 18.89 0.91
N HIS A 209 -5.50 19.50 0.11
CA HIS A 209 -5.05 18.95 -1.17
C HIS A 209 -4.16 17.71 -0.99
N ALA A 210 -3.26 17.72 -0.01
CA ALA A 210 -2.21 16.72 0.21
C ALA A 210 -2.71 15.44 0.91
N LEU A 211 -3.89 14.95 0.51
CA LEU A 211 -4.58 13.81 1.13
C LEU A 211 -3.71 12.56 1.24
N SER A 212 -2.80 12.30 0.29
CA SER A 212 -1.87 11.18 0.34
C SER A 212 -0.99 11.20 1.59
N TYR A 213 -0.68 12.38 2.11
CA TYR A 213 0.23 12.58 3.25
C TYR A 213 -0.49 12.95 4.55
N THR A 214 -1.61 13.66 4.50
CA THR A 214 -2.34 14.10 5.70
C THR A 214 -3.43 13.12 6.10
N GLN A 215 -4.06 12.45 5.13
CA GLN A 215 -5.22 11.59 5.31
C GLN A 215 -5.01 10.20 4.70
N THR A 216 -3.76 9.69 4.75
CA THR A 216 -3.33 8.44 4.10
C THR A 216 -4.25 7.26 4.40
N ALA A 217 -4.62 7.06 5.67
CA ALA A 217 -5.49 5.96 6.10
C ALA A 217 -6.88 6.04 5.46
N LYS A 218 -7.45 7.24 5.37
CA LYS A 218 -8.78 7.47 4.76
C LYS A 218 -8.75 7.30 3.26
N VAL A 219 -7.69 7.74 2.61
CA VAL A 219 -7.46 7.47 1.18
C VAL A 219 -7.43 5.96 0.93
N ILE A 220 -6.65 5.20 1.73
CA ILE A 220 -6.53 3.75 1.56
C ILE A 220 -7.84 3.02 1.83
N GLU A 221 -8.60 3.41 2.86
CA GLU A 221 -9.93 2.86 3.16
C GLU A 221 -10.84 2.96 1.93
N ASN A 222 -10.93 4.15 1.33
CA ASN A 222 -11.74 4.37 0.13
C ASN A 222 -11.21 3.62 -1.10
N LEU A 223 -9.89 3.57 -1.29
CA LEU A 223 -9.28 2.80 -2.39
C LEU A 223 -9.54 1.31 -2.26
N ALA A 224 -9.41 0.76 -1.05
CA ALA A 224 -9.62 -0.65 -0.77
C ALA A 224 -11.08 -1.04 -0.99
N ASP A 225 -12.03 -0.23 -0.52
CA ASP A 225 -13.45 -0.47 -0.72
C ASP A 225 -13.87 -0.35 -2.19
N PHE A 226 -13.36 0.66 -2.89
CA PHE A 226 -13.55 0.79 -4.34
C PHE A 226 -12.99 -0.43 -5.09
N CYS A 227 -11.75 -0.82 -4.84
CA CYS A 227 -11.15 -2.00 -5.47
C CYS A 227 -11.93 -3.27 -5.16
N ARG A 228 -12.35 -3.46 -3.89
CA ARG A 228 -13.13 -4.64 -3.49
C ARG A 228 -14.47 -4.68 -4.21
N SER A 229 -15.18 -3.57 -4.30
CA SER A 229 -16.45 -3.45 -5.04
C SER A 229 -16.25 -3.82 -6.51
N GLU A 230 -15.30 -3.19 -7.19
CA GLU A 230 -15.14 -3.35 -8.63
C GLU A 230 -14.57 -4.71 -9.01
N ILE A 231 -13.60 -5.23 -8.24
CA ILE A 231 -13.09 -6.58 -8.44
C ILE A 231 -14.18 -7.62 -8.16
N LYS A 232 -15.02 -7.43 -7.13
CA LYS A 232 -16.17 -8.33 -6.87
C LYS A 232 -17.16 -8.29 -8.04
N LYS A 233 -17.47 -7.12 -8.62
CA LYS A 233 -18.34 -7.00 -9.82
C LYS A 233 -17.76 -7.71 -11.04
N VAL A 234 -16.45 -7.55 -11.31
CA VAL A 234 -15.76 -8.28 -12.39
C VAL A 234 -15.87 -9.79 -12.20
N PHE A 235 -15.71 -10.26 -10.96
CA PHE A 235 -15.87 -11.68 -10.64
C PHE A 235 -17.33 -12.15 -10.74
N ILE A 236 -18.29 -11.30 -10.34
CA ILE A 236 -19.72 -11.54 -10.48
C ILE A 236 -20.13 -11.64 -11.96
N GLY A 237 -19.54 -10.85 -12.85
CA GLY A 237 -19.80 -10.93 -14.29
C GLY A 237 -19.37 -12.25 -14.94
N ALA A 238 -18.38 -12.96 -14.38
CA ALA A 238 -17.79 -14.14 -15.02
C ALA A 238 -18.15 -15.49 -14.36
N LYS A 239 -18.59 -15.52 -13.10
CA LYS A 239 -18.76 -16.78 -12.34
C LYS A 239 -20.05 -16.92 -11.52
N VAL A 240 -20.87 -15.87 -11.45
CA VAL A 240 -21.91 -15.77 -10.42
C VAL A 240 -23.31 -16.24 -10.82
N ARG A 241 -23.52 -16.72 -12.05
CA ARG A 241 -24.74 -17.49 -12.31
C ARG A 241 -24.79 -18.86 -11.63
N GLU A 242 -23.68 -19.40 -11.11
CA GLU A 242 -23.66 -20.75 -10.52
C GLU A 242 -23.40 -20.84 -9.00
N LEU A 243 -22.64 -19.91 -8.40
CA LEU A 243 -22.14 -20.09 -7.02
C LEU A 243 -22.87 -19.28 -5.95
N GLN A 244 -23.68 -18.29 -6.33
CA GLN A 244 -24.29 -17.34 -5.38
C GLN A 244 -25.41 -17.92 -4.50
N LYS A 245 -25.72 -19.22 -4.62
CA LYS A 245 -26.83 -19.83 -3.88
C LYS A 245 -26.45 -20.48 -2.55
N LYS A 246 -25.20 -20.36 -2.04
CA LYS A 246 -24.76 -21.21 -0.91
C LYS A 246 -23.92 -20.64 0.23
N GLU A 247 -23.50 -19.37 0.28
CA GLU A 247 -22.50 -18.94 1.30
C GLU A 247 -22.84 -17.77 2.23
N GLU A 248 -23.94 -17.02 2.03
CA GLU A 248 -24.12 -15.75 2.79
C GLU A 248 -24.93 -15.82 4.10
N ASP A 249 -25.45 -16.97 4.54
CA ASP A 249 -26.07 -17.10 5.87
C ASP A 249 -25.57 -18.35 6.59
N GLU A 250 -24.62 -18.21 7.54
CA GLU A 250 -24.51 -19.27 8.57
C GLU A 250 -23.77 -18.91 9.88
N TYR A 251 -23.12 -17.74 10.08
CA TYR A 251 -22.38 -17.53 11.33
C TYR A 251 -22.44 -16.11 11.92
N ASP A 252 -23.02 -16.04 13.11
CA ASP A 252 -23.01 -14.87 13.99
C ASP A 252 -21.73 -14.85 14.84
N TYR A 253 -20.72 -14.12 14.36
CA TYR A 253 -19.45 -13.89 15.06
C TYR A 253 -19.59 -13.04 16.35
N LEU A 254 -20.77 -12.49 16.62
CA LEU A 254 -21.08 -11.74 17.83
C LEU A 254 -21.61 -12.64 18.95
N ASN A 255 -22.13 -13.84 18.61
CA ASN A 255 -22.66 -14.78 19.59
C ASN A 255 -21.54 -15.34 20.50
N PRO A 256 -21.56 -15.03 21.82
CA PRO A 256 -20.58 -15.52 22.78
C PRO A 256 -20.61 -17.04 23.00
N GLU A 257 -21.67 -17.73 22.58
CA GLU A 257 -21.82 -19.20 22.67
C GLU A 257 -21.09 -19.96 21.55
N THR A 258 -20.55 -19.28 20.54
CA THR A 258 -19.87 -19.94 19.41
C THR A 258 -18.55 -20.59 19.90
N PRO A 259 -18.38 -21.93 19.81
CA PRO A 259 -17.18 -22.59 20.29
C PRO A 259 -15.92 -22.11 19.53
N PHE A 260 -14.82 -21.85 20.23
CA PHE A 260 -13.55 -21.51 19.59
C PHE A 260 -12.60 -22.72 19.56
N GLY A 261 -11.94 -22.92 18.42
CA GLY A 261 -10.74 -23.77 18.34
C GLY A 261 -10.97 -25.28 18.24
N LYS A 262 -12.21 -25.79 18.28
CA LYS A 262 -12.49 -27.21 18.02
C LYS A 262 -13.86 -27.44 17.39
N TYR A 263 -13.83 -27.69 16.09
CA TYR A 263 -14.92 -28.19 15.25
C TYR A 263 -14.48 -29.51 14.65
N GLU A 264 -15.41 -30.43 14.43
CA GLU A 264 -15.08 -31.68 13.76
C GLU A 264 -14.62 -31.45 12.31
N GLY A 265 -13.62 -32.21 11.88
CA GLY A 265 -13.11 -32.20 10.51
C GLY A 265 -12.42 -30.89 10.08
N ASN A 266 -12.60 -30.54 8.81
CA ASN A 266 -11.99 -29.36 8.21
C ASN A 266 -12.92 -28.15 8.35
N HIS A 267 -12.65 -27.29 9.34
CA HIS A 267 -13.44 -26.10 9.59
C HIS A 267 -12.60 -24.83 9.62
N LYS A 268 -13.14 -23.72 9.09
CA LYS A 268 -12.44 -22.41 9.06
C LYS A 268 -12.13 -21.85 10.46
N LEU A 269 -12.90 -22.24 11.47
CA LEU A 269 -12.68 -21.85 12.87
C LEU A 269 -11.76 -22.81 13.64
N ASN A 270 -11.26 -23.89 13.02
CA ASN A 270 -10.18 -24.74 13.57
C ASN A 270 -8.79 -24.08 13.44
N ASN A 271 -8.77 -22.77 13.19
CA ASN A 271 -7.57 -22.01 12.92
C ASN A 271 -7.46 -20.89 13.94
N VAL A 272 -6.32 -20.75 14.62
CA VAL A 272 -6.15 -19.70 15.64
C VAL A 272 -6.35 -18.30 15.06
N SER A 273 -6.09 -18.10 13.77
CA SER A 273 -6.35 -16.81 13.11
C SER A 273 -7.83 -16.39 13.13
N ALA A 274 -8.75 -17.32 13.39
CA ALA A 274 -10.17 -17.01 13.60
C ALA A 274 -10.40 -16.07 14.79
N PHE A 275 -9.54 -16.12 15.81
CA PHE A 275 -9.58 -15.21 16.96
C PHE A 275 -9.40 -13.75 16.53
N MET A 276 -8.52 -13.50 15.55
CA MET A 276 -8.23 -12.17 15.03
C MET A 276 -9.42 -11.58 14.27
N TYR A 277 -10.19 -12.41 13.55
CA TYR A 277 -11.41 -11.95 12.86
C TYR A 277 -12.48 -11.42 13.81
N GLN A 278 -12.62 -12.01 14.99
CA GLN A 278 -13.56 -11.49 15.99
C GLN A 278 -13.07 -10.18 16.60
N HIS A 279 -11.78 -10.08 16.89
CA HIS A 279 -11.18 -8.86 17.44
C HIS A 279 -11.29 -7.69 16.45
N LEU A 280 -11.16 -7.95 15.15
CA LEU A 280 -11.39 -6.93 14.11
C LEU A 280 -12.82 -6.38 14.13
N LYS A 281 -13.82 -7.21 14.45
CA LYS A 281 -15.22 -6.77 14.52
C LYS A 281 -15.53 -6.00 15.79
N LYS A 282 -14.97 -6.41 16.94
CA LYS A 282 -15.32 -5.84 18.26
C LYS A 282 -14.39 -4.70 18.68
N ASN A 283 -13.09 -4.84 18.48
CA ASN A 283 -12.04 -4.05 19.13
C ASN A 283 -10.92 -3.63 18.16
N ARG A 284 -11.28 -3.23 16.92
CA ARG A 284 -10.30 -2.99 15.83
C ARG A 284 -9.12 -2.09 16.20
N LYS A 285 -9.37 -1.01 16.97
CA LYS A 285 -8.37 0.00 17.33
C LYS A 285 -7.59 -0.33 18.60
N THR A 286 -7.98 -1.38 19.32
CA THR A 286 -7.35 -1.72 20.59
C THR A 286 -5.94 -2.27 20.34
N SER A 287 -4.96 -1.82 21.12
CA SER A 287 -3.62 -2.39 21.12
C SER A 287 -3.68 -3.86 21.56
N ILE A 288 -3.22 -4.77 20.69
CA ILE A 288 -3.27 -6.23 20.94
C ILE A 288 -1.90 -6.80 21.33
N LEU A 289 -0.81 -6.17 20.88
CA LEU A 289 0.55 -6.49 21.31
C LEU A 289 1.27 -5.21 21.70
N SER A 290 2.03 -5.26 22.80
CA SER A 290 2.89 -4.18 23.28
C SER A 290 4.27 -4.74 23.59
N TRP A 291 5.32 -3.98 23.28
CA TRP A 291 6.70 -4.39 23.51
C TRP A 291 7.60 -3.19 23.81
N ALA A 292 8.68 -3.40 24.56
CA ALA A 292 9.74 -2.41 24.70
C ALA A 292 10.68 -2.52 23.48
N HIS A 293 10.88 -1.41 22.77
CA HIS A 293 11.82 -1.39 21.65
C HIS A 293 13.26 -1.55 22.18
N PRO A 294 14.15 -2.32 21.52
CA PRO A 294 15.53 -2.50 21.97
C PRO A 294 16.29 -1.20 22.26
N THR A 295 16.07 -0.15 21.46
CA THR A 295 16.66 1.18 21.69
C THR A 295 16.20 1.82 22.99
N HIS A 296 14.96 1.56 23.44
CA HIS A 296 14.45 2.05 24.72
C HIS A 296 15.03 1.25 25.90
N LEU A 297 15.35 -0.04 25.68
CA LEU A 297 16.02 -0.87 26.68
C LEU A 297 17.47 -0.42 26.94
N GLU A 298 18.15 0.15 25.93
CA GLU A 298 19.50 0.73 26.11
C GLU A 298 19.49 1.92 27.08
N MET A 299 18.47 2.77 27.00
CA MET A 299 18.29 3.91 27.92
C MET A 299 18.01 3.48 29.36
N TRP A 300 17.46 2.28 29.55
CA TRP A 300 17.12 1.77 30.88
C TRP A 300 18.35 1.31 31.70
N LYS A 301 19.48 1.02 31.05
CA LYS A 301 20.74 0.68 31.74
C LYS A 301 21.26 1.83 32.63
N ASN A 302 20.91 3.07 32.31
CA ASN A 302 21.40 4.25 33.04
C ASN A 302 20.47 4.67 34.20
N LYS A 303 19.40 3.91 34.52
CA LYS A 303 18.37 4.25 35.53
C LYS A 303 17.68 5.62 35.32
N GLU A 304 17.82 6.24 34.14
CA GLU A 304 17.30 7.58 33.85
C GLU A 304 15.78 7.62 33.59
N LEU A 305 15.12 6.47 33.47
CA LEU A 305 13.68 6.39 33.20
C LEU A 305 12.93 5.59 34.29
N PRO A 306 12.00 6.21 35.05
CA PRO A 306 11.15 5.49 36.01
C PRO A 306 10.10 4.60 35.32
N LEU A 307 9.81 4.79 34.02
CA LEU A 307 8.89 4.00 33.20
C LEU A 307 9.50 3.75 31.81
N LEU A 308 9.56 2.48 31.39
CA LEU A 308 10.04 2.06 30.07
C LEU A 308 9.00 2.38 28.98
N PRO A 309 9.34 3.14 27.93
CA PRO A 309 8.40 3.43 26.84
C PRO A 309 8.14 2.17 25.99
N HIS A 310 6.87 1.81 25.86
CA HIS A 310 6.41 0.67 25.08
C HIS A 310 5.86 1.13 23.72
N SER A 311 6.17 0.36 22.69
CA SER A 311 5.46 0.39 21.42
C SER A 311 4.26 -0.55 21.49
N SER A 312 3.24 -0.31 20.67
CA SER A 312 2.11 -1.23 20.53
C SER A 312 1.59 -1.27 19.09
N ILE A 313 0.83 -2.31 18.76
CA ILE A 313 0.15 -2.46 17.48
C ILE A 313 -1.34 -2.74 17.71
N SER A 314 -2.21 -2.10 16.94
CA SER A 314 -3.66 -2.32 17.01
C SER A 314 -4.05 -3.67 16.40
N VAL A 315 -5.26 -4.15 16.68
CA VAL A 315 -5.79 -5.37 16.04
C VAL A 315 -5.82 -5.23 14.52
N GLU A 316 -6.29 -4.09 14.01
CA GLU A 316 -6.37 -3.85 12.56
C GLU A 316 -5.01 -3.82 11.88
N ASP A 317 -4.02 -3.19 12.52
CA ASP A 317 -2.65 -3.13 11.99
C ASP A 317 -1.96 -4.51 12.04
N LEU A 318 -2.22 -5.30 13.10
CA LEU A 318 -1.69 -6.66 13.20
C LEU A 318 -2.32 -7.58 12.15
N ASP A 319 -3.64 -7.57 11.97
CA ASP A 319 -4.29 -8.40 10.94
C ASP A 319 -3.78 -8.04 9.54
N TYR A 320 -3.62 -6.74 9.30
CA TYR A 320 -3.05 -6.24 8.07
C TYR A 320 -1.64 -6.79 7.84
N LEU A 321 -0.73 -6.67 8.83
CA LEU A 321 0.64 -7.20 8.77
C LEU A 321 0.66 -8.72 8.55
N VAL A 322 -0.18 -9.46 9.28
CA VAL A 322 -0.35 -10.91 9.12
C VAL A 322 -0.83 -11.26 7.72
N GLY A 323 -1.77 -10.49 7.18
CA GLY A 323 -2.24 -10.63 5.80
C GLY A 323 -1.12 -10.46 4.77
N LYS A 324 -0.21 -9.48 4.97
CA LYS A 324 0.97 -9.28 4.11
C LYS A 324 1.84 -10.54 4.07
N ILE A 325 2.21 -11.04 5.24
CA ILE A 325 3.11 -12.19 5.39
C ILE A 325 2.45 -13.45 4.82
N ALA A 326 1.17 -13.67 5.09
CA ALA A 326 0.40 -14.81 4.58
C ALA A 326 0.36 -14.85 3.05
N ALA A 327 0.17 -13.69 2.40
CA ALA A 327 0.20 -13.59 0.95
C ALA A 327 1.60 -13.88 0.38
N GLY A 328 2.65 -13.35 1.02
CA GLY A 328 4.04 -13.65 0.65
C GLY A 328 4.37 -15.13 0.75
N LEU A 329 3.97 -15.80 1.84
CA LEU A 329 4.17 -17.25 2.02
C LEU A 329 3.49 -18.07 0.92
N LYS A 330 2.23 -17.75 0.57
CA LYS A 330 1.54 -18.39 -0.54
C LYS A 330 2.24 -18.17 -1.88
N ALA A 331 2.76 -16.97 -2.12
CA ALA A 331 3.51 -16.66 -3.34
C ALA A 331 4.83 -17.44 -3.44
N GLN A 332 5.41 -17.85 -2.31
CA GLN A 332 6.56 -18.76 -2.25
C GLN A 332 6.16 -20.25 -2.38
N GLY A 333 4.90 -20.55 -2.68
CA GLY A 333 4.41 -21.92 -2.88
C GLY A 333 4.11 -22.67 -1.59
N ILE A 334 3.92 -21.98 -0.46
CA ILE A 334 3.45 -22.61 0.79
C ILE A 334 1.95 -22.86 0.71
N GLU A 335 1.56 -24.08 1.08
CA GLU A 335 0.19 -24.58 1.05
C GLU A 335 -0.28 -25.05 2.44
N LYS A 336 -1.57 -25.39 2.54
CA LYS A 336 -2.16 -25.90 3.77
C LYS A 336 -1.47 -27.22 4.16
N GLY A 337 -1.12 -27.35 5.44
CA GLY A 337 -0.45 -28.53 5.99
C GLY A 337 1.08 -28.52 5.86
N ASP A 338 1.66 -27.59 5.10
CA ASP A 338 3.11 -27.41 5.06
C ASP A 338 3.63 -26.98 6.44
N ARG A 339 4.78 -27.53 6.85
CA ARG A 339 5.41 -27.21 8.13
C ARG A 339 6.45 -26.11 7.92
N ILE A 340 6.35 -25.08 8.74
CA ILE A 340 7.25 -23.91 8.69
C ILE A 340 7.91 -23.75 10.04
N ILE A 341 9.23 -23.80 10.05
CA ILE A 341 10.00 -23.46 11.25
C ILE A 341 9.95 -21.95 11.45
N ILE A 342 9.62 -21.51 12.65
CA ILE A 342 9.71 -20.12 13.09
C ILE A 342 10.76 -20.05 14.20
N PHE A 343 11.88 -19.41 13.89
CA PHE A 343 13.00 -19.23 14.81
C PHE A 343 13.33 -17.74 14.93
N ILE A 344 12.44 -17.00 15.59
CA ILE A 344 12.51 -15.55 15.78
C ILE A 344 12.40 -15.28 17.29
N PRO A 345 13.23 -14.38 17.87
CA PRO A 345 13.03 -13.94 19.25
C PRO A 345 11.64 -13.35 19.49
N MET A 346 11.17 -13.37 20.74
CA MET A 346 9.89 -12.75 21.12
C MET A 346 9.84 -11.29 20.66
N SER A 347 9.01 -11.05 19.64
CA SER A 347 8.92 -9.77 18.92
C SER A 347 7.62 -9.71 18.13
N LEU A 348 7.27 -8.53 17.62
CA LEU A 348 6.16 -8.38 16.68
C LEU A 348 6.28 -9.37 15.51
N TYR A 349 7.49 -9.53 14.95
CA TYR A 349 7.75 -10.43 13.83
C TYR A 349 7.44 -11.89 14.11
N LEU A 350 7.75 -12.39 15.32
CA LEU A 350 7.42 -13.75 15.75
C LEU A 350 5.91 -13.99 15.66
N TYR A 351 5.13 -13.13 16.31
CA TYR A 351 3.69 -13.29 16.38
C TYR A 351 3.02 -13.08 15.02
N SER A 352 3.47 -12.09 14.25
CA SER A 352 2.95 -11.87 12.90
C SER A 352 3.26 -13.04 11.96
N ALA A 353 4.44 -13.64 12.02
CA ALA A 353 4.79 -14.83 11.26
C ALA A 353 3.95 -16.04 11.69
N MET A 354 3.80 -16.27 13.00
CA MET A 354 2.96 -17.34 13.53
C MET A 354 1.52 -17.24 13.02
N PHE A 355 0.89 -16.08 13.20
CA PHE A 355 -0.47 -15.87 12.74
C PHE A 355 -0.59 -16.01 11.22
N ALA A 356 0.42 -15.61 10.45
CA ALA A 356 0.40 -15.72 8.99
C ALA A 356 0.49 -17.16 8.49
N VAL A 357 1.41 -17.95 9.05
CA VAL A 357 1.54 -19.39 8.79
C VAL A 357 0.23 -20.10 9.10
N GLN A 358 -0.36 -19.81 10.26
CA GLN A 358 -1.62 -20.42 10.65
C GLN A 358 -2.77 -19.94 9.78
N LYS A 359 -2.87 -18.65 9.42
CA LYS A 359 -3.92 -18.07 8.55
C LYS A 359 -4.00 -18.75 7.18
N ILE A 360 -2.90 -19.27 6.65
CA ILE A 360 -2.88 -20.02 5.38
C ILE A 360 -3.11 -21.52 5.57
N GLY A 361 -3.30 -21.98 6.81
CA GLY A 361 -3.49 -23.39 7.16
C GLY A 361 -2.19 -24.20 7.19
N ALA A 362 -1.04 -23.53 7.14
CA ALA A 362 0.26 -24.15 7.36
C ALA A 362 0.52 -24.33 8.86
N ILE A 363 1.49 -25.17 9.20
CA ILE A 363 1.80 -25.59 10.57
C ILE A 363 3.02 -24.81 11.05
N ALA A 364 2.83 -23.96 12.05
CA ALA A 364 3.93 -23.26 12.70
C ALA A 364 4.67 -24.22 13.64
N VAL A 365 5.98 -24.34 13.46
CA VAL A 365 6.87 -25.18 14.27
C VAL A 365 7.90 -24.27 14.95
N PHE A 366 7.86 -24.19 16.27
CA PHE A 366 8.81 -23.38 17.03
C PHE A 366 10.05 -24.19 17.37
N LEU A 367 11.21 -23.63 17.06
CA LEU A 367 12.47 -24.12 17.62
C LEU A 367 12.74 -23.41 18.93
N ASP A 368 12.94 -24.18 19.99
CA ASP A 368 13.29 -23.66 21.30
C ASP A 368 14.69 -23.05 21.26
N SER A 369 14.84 -21.79 21.68
CA SER A 369 16.14 -21.11 21.78
C SER A 369 17.10 -21.76 22.78
N TRP A 370 16.61 -22.61 23.68
CA TRP A 370 17.43 -23.37 24.63
C TRP A 370 17.93 -24.71 24.05
N ALA A 371 17.40 -25.15 22.91
CA ALA A 371 17.90 -26.35 22.27
C ALA A 371 19.35 -26.13 21.81
N ARG A 372 20.22 -27.10 22.11
CA ARG A 372 21.61 -27.05 21.67
C ARG A 372 21.67 -27.07 20.14
N ARG A 373 22.73 -26.49 19.57
CA ARG A 373 22.92 -26.40 18.12
C ARG A 373 22.75 -27.76 17.40
N ASP A 374 23.23 -28.84 18.00
CA ASP A 374 23.11 -30.21 17.48
C ASP A 374 21.65 -30.74 17.43
N GLN A 375 20.76 -30.22 18.27
CA GLN A 375 19.35 -30.61 18.30
C GLN A 375 18.52 -29.92 17.21
N MET A 376 19.01 -28.82 16.64
CA MET A 376 18.32 -28.10 15.56
C MET A 376 18.26 -28.93 14.28
N GLY A 377 19.32 -29.67 13.95
CA GLY A 377 19.34 -30.57 12.80
C GLY A 377 18.32 -31.70 12.95
N VAL A 378 18.27 -32.32 14.13
CA VAL A 378 17.30 -33.37 14.46
C VAL A 378 15.87 -32.86 14.32
N ALA A 379 15.58 -31.64 14.78
CA ALA A 379 14.25 -31.04 14.61
C ALA A 379 13.87 -30.90 13.13
N VAL A 380 14.80 -30.51 12.26
CA VAL A 380 14.57 -30.45 10.81
C VAL A 380 14.31 -31.85 10.23
N ASP A 381 15.08 -32.85 10.62
CA ASP A 381 14.94 -34.23 10.12
C ASP A 381 13.59 -34.85 10.51
N VAL A 382 13.11 -34.56 11.73
CA VAL A 382 11.81 -35.01 12.23
C VAL A 382 10.66 -34.24 11.57
N VAL A 383 10.78 -32.91 11.53
CA VAL A 383 9.70 -32.04 11.06
C VAL A 383 9.60 -32.04 9.55
N LYS A 384 10.71 -32.19 8.81
CA LYS A 384 10.77 -32.04 7.35
C LYS A 384 10.06 -30.75 6.88
N PRO A 385 10.54 -29.58 7.33
CA PRO A 385 9.90 -28.30 7.03
C PRO A 385 10.10 -27.91 5.57
N LYS A 386 9.11 -27.22 5.01
CA LYS A 386 9.20 -26.64 3.66
C LYS A 386 9.87 -25.26 3.69
N ALA A 387 9.76 -24.56 4.81
CA ALA A 387 10.36 -23.25 5.00
C ALA A 387 10.86 -23.03 6.43
N ILE A 388 11.81 -22.10 6.57
CA ILE A 388 12.26 -21.54 7.83
C ILE A 388 12.18 -20.01 7.77
N ILE A 389 11.62 -19.40 8.82
CA ILE A 389 11.57 -17.95 9.02
C ILE A 389 12.43 -17.63 10.25
N SER A 390 13.47 -16.82 10.07
CA SER A 390 14.41 -16.48 11.14
C SER A 390 15.05 -15.11 10.93
N VAL A 391 15.84 -14.63 11.90
CA VAL A 391 16.62 -13.38 11.77
C VAL A 391 17.99 -13.66 11.17
N GLU A 392 18.60 -12.67 10.52
CA GLU A 392 19.90 -12.83 9.82
C GLU A 392 20.98 -13.43 10.73
N ARG A 393 21.12 -12.90 11.95
CA ARG A 393 22.08 -13.41 12.94
C ARG A 393 21.85 -14.88 13.33
N ALA A 394 20.60 -15.34 13.31
CA ALA A 394 20.27 -16.72 13.60
C ALA A 394 20.60 -17.64 12.42
N PHE A 395 20.42 -17.20 11.18
CA PHE A 395 20.93 -17.94 10.02
C PHE A 395 22.44 -18.07 10.06
N ASP A 396 23.16 -17.02 10.44
CA ASP A 396 24.62 -17.06 10.59
C ASP A 396 25.05 -18.03 11.69
N TYR A 397 24.34 -18.00 12.82
CA TYR A 397 24.56 -18.96 13.89
C TYR A 397 24.31 -20.41 13.43
N LEU A 398 23.30 -20.66 12.60
CA LEU A 398 22.94 -22.01 12.16
C LEU A 398 23.65 -22.46 10.87
N ASP A 399 24.53 -21.65 10.29
CA ASP A 399 25.08 -21.90 8.95
C ASP A 399 25.89 -23.22 8.87
N ASN A 400 26.48 -23.68 9.98
CA ASN A 400 27.22 -24.94 10.00
C ASN A 400 26.34 -26.19 10.14
N ILE A 401 25.01 -26.06 10.12
CA ILE A 401 24.08 -27.19 10.24
C ILE A 401 23.57 -27.56 8.84
N PRO A 402 23.97 -28.73 8.29
CA PRO A 402 23.58 -29.14 6.94
C PRO A 402 22.06 -29.16 6.72
N GLN A 403 21.31 -29.73 7.67
CA GLN A 403 19.86 -29.84 7.59
C GLN A 403 19.17 -28.48 7.42
N ILE A 404 19.66 -27.44 8.11
CA ILE A 404 19.10 -26.08 8.01
C ILE A 404 19.38 -25.47 6.63
N LYS A 405 20.55 -25.76 6.04
CA LYS A 405 20.92 -25.30 4.70
C LYS A 405 20.08 -25.93 3.60
N GLU A 406 19.62 -27.17 3.81
CA GLU A 406 18.81 -27.94 2.87
C GLU A 406 17.33 -27.52 2.87
N ILE A 407 16.88 -26.70 3.83
CA ILE A 407 15.50 -26.20 3.85
C ILE A 407 15.26 -25.34 2.60
N PRO A 408 14.25 -25.68 1.75
CA PRO A 408 14.10 -25.07 0.43
C PRO A 408 13.85 -23.55 0.46
N ILE A 409 13.07 -23.09 1.43
CA ILE A 409 12.65 -21.69 1.53
C ILE A 409 13.17 -21.10 2.83
N ARG A 410 14.04 -20.08 2.72
CA ARG A 410 14.65 -19.40 3.86
C ARG A 410 14.28 -17.92 3.84
N ILE A 411 13.53 -17.49 4.84
CA ILE A 411 12.97 -16.14 4.92
C ILE A 411 13.62 -15.42 6.09
N VAL A 412 14.24 -14.27 5.81
CA VAL A 412 14.78 -13.38 6.85
C VAL A 412 13.68 -12.43 7.33
N ALA A 413 13.44 -12.41 8.63
CA ALA A 413 12.56 -11.45 9.28
C ALA A 413 13.30 -10.12 9.50
N ALA A 414 12.64 -9.01 9.14
CA ALA A 414 13.17 -7.64 9.13
C ALA A 414 14.22 -7.35 8.03
N ALA A 415 14.72 -6.10 7.99
CA ALA A 415 15.74 -5.67 7.05
C ALA A 415 17.05 -6.45 7.27
N HIS A 416 17.73 -6.80 6.18
CA HIS A 416 18.99 -7.54 6.20
C HIS A 416 19.94 -7.05 5.10
N GLU A 417 21.25 -7.24 5.30
CA GLU A 417 22.28 -6.65 4.43
C GLU A 417 22.81 -7.64 3.38
N LYS A 418 22.60 -8.94 3.57
CA LYS A 418 23.08 -9.96 2.63
C LYS A 418 22.24 -10.03 1.34
N LYS A 419 22.89 -10.08 0.17
CA LYS A 419 22.22 -10.31 -1.12
C LYS A 419 21.44 -11.65 -1.10
N ILE A 420 20.22 -11.61 -1.61
CA ILE A 420 19.24 -12.70 -1.70
C ILE A 420 19.90 -14.02 -2.12
N TYR A 421 19.78 -15.08 -1.30
CA TYR A 421 20.10 -16.46 -1.68
C TYR A 421 18.99 -17.01 -2.59
N ASP A 422 18.93 -16.52 -3.82
CA ASP A 422 17.93 -16.96 -4.80
C ASP A 422 18.42 -18.21 -5.55
N HIS A 423 18.21 -19.39 -4.97
CA HIS A 423 18.35 -20.65 -5.70
C HIS A 423 17.23 -20.86 -6.74
N ALA A 424 16.16 -20.04 -6.76
CA ALA A 424 15.01 -20.25 -7.63
C ALA A 424 15.22 -19.79 -9.09
N ARG A 425 16.27 -19.03 -9.39
CA ARG A 425 16.57 -18.59 -10.78
C ARG A 425 17.11 -19.67 -11.72
N ARG A 426 17.47 -20.87 -11.23
CA ARG A 426 17.99 -21.95 -12.11
C ARG A 426 16.95 -22.92 -12.65
N ALA A 427 15.69 -22.88 -12.20
CA ALA A 427 14.68 -23.87 -12.61
C ALA A 427 13.78 -23.46 -13.79
N TYR A 428 13.85 -22.22 -14.28
CA TYR A 428 12.99 -21.73 -15.36
C TYR A 428 13.73 -21.36 -16.66
N ALA A 429 15.02 -21.71 -16.78
CA ALA A 429 15.80 -21.49 -18.00
C ALA A 429 15.68 -22.62 -19.03
N HIS A 430 14.97 -23.71 -18.71
CA HIS A 430 14.67 -24.79 -19.65
C HIS A 430 13.26 -25.33 -19.41
N ARG A 431 12.26 -24.70 -20.05
CA ARG A 431 11.03 -25.34 -20.53
C ARG A 431 10.24 -24.37 -21.41
#